data_AF-J4WER8-F1
#
_entry.id   AF-J4WER8-F1
#
_cell.length_a   1.000
_cell.length_b   1.000
_cell.length_c   1.000
_cell.angle_alpha   90.00
_cell.angle_beta   90.00
_cell.angle_gamma   90.00
#
_symmetry.space_group_name_H-M   'P 1'
#
loop_
_entity.id
_entity.type
_entity.pdbx_description
1 polymer ?
#
loop_
_entity_poly.entity_id
_entity_poly.type
_entity_poly.pdbx_seq_one_letter_code
_entity_poly.pdbx_strand_id
1 'polypeptide(L)'
;MAMIAVMLPCFLFAMYEKHGQPLEVVIKNIIQTKFIAPKERPYRTDNLYSVLERQRKLEKEVSAIAKGNTKKQRGGKRTRKG
;
A
#
# COMPACT_ATOMS: atom_id res chain seq x y z
N MET A 1 43.03 28.35 11.58
CA MET A 1 42.29 27.07 11.50
C MET A 1 41.20 26.95 12.57
N ALA A 2 41.50 27.13 13.87
CA ALA A 2 40.49 27.02 14.93
C ALA A 2 39.37 28.09 14.85
N MET A 3 39.69 29.30 14.43
CA MET A 3 38.72 30.40 14.36
C MET A 3 37.60 30.15 13.34
N ILE A 4 37.92 29.56 12.18
CA ILE A 4 36.92 29.20 11.16
C ILE A 4 36.06 28.02 11.64
N ALA A 5 36.67 27.03 12.29
CA ALA A 5 35.94 25.87 12.82
C ALA A 5 34.89 26.25 13.88
N VAL A 6 35.11 27.35 14.62
CA VAL A 6 34.17 27.86 15.63
C VAL A 6 33.17 28.85 15.05
N MET A 7 33.63 29.75 14.17
CA MET A 7 32.77 30.82 13.62
C MET A 7 31.79 30.31 12.57
N LEU A 8 32.17 29.31 11.75
CA LEU A 8 31.32 28.76 10.70
C LEU A 8 30.03 28.09 11.24
N PRO A 9 30.08 27.20 12.25
CA PRO A 9 28.85 26.63 12.82
C PRO A 9 28.01 27.70 13.52
N CYS A 10 28.62 28.65 14.25
CA CYS A 10 27.87 29.74 14.89
C CYS A 10 27.19 30.66 13.87
N PHE A 11 27.83 30.95 12.74
CA PHE A 11 27.24 31.73 11.64
C PHE A 11 26.05 31.00 11.02
N LEU A 12 26.17 29.69 10.80
CA LEU A 12 25.04 28.87 10.32
C LEU A 12 23.88 28.93 11.32
N PHE A 13 24.11 28.68 12.62
CA PHE A 13 23.06 28.79 13.64
C PHE A 13 22.39 30.17 13.65
N ALA A 14 23.16 31.26 13.63
CA ALA A 14 22.64 32.62 13.62
C ALA A 14 21.82 32.94 12.34
N MET A 15 22.25 32.43 11.18
CA MET A 15 21.54 32.57 9.92
C MET A 15 20.20 31.79 9.96
N TYR A 16 20.19 30.58 10.52
CA TYR A 16 18.98 29.76 10.65
C TYR A 16 17.96 30.29 11.66
N GLU A 17 18.40 30.94 12.74
CA GLU A 17 17.50 31.60 13.70
C GLU A 17 16.78 32.82 13.07
N LYS A 18 17.42 33.51 12.12
CA LYS A 18 16.89 34.74 11.52
C LYS A 18 16.02 34.53 10.29
N HIS A 19 16.17 33.43 9.56
CA HIS A 19 15.45 33.19 8.30
C HIS A 19 14.14 32.40 8.43
N GLY A 20 13.66 32.14 9.65
CA GLY A 20 12.32 31.55 9.85
C GLY A 20 12.16 30.11 9.35
N GLN A 21 13.25 29.48 8.92
CA GLN A 21 13.31 28.06 8.56
C GLN A 21 14.23 27.35 9.56
N PRO A 22 13.75 27.16 10.80
CA PRO A 22 14.56 26.60 11.88
C PRO A 22 14.94 25.15 11.54
N LEU A 23 16.13 24.74 11.99
CA LEU A 23 16.74 23.45 11.64
C LEU A 23 15.82 22.26 11.96
N GLU A 24 14.97 22.40 12.97
CA GLU A 24 13.97 21.42 13.37
C GLU A 24 12.96 21.14 12.25
N VAL A 25 12.55 22.16 11.49
CA VAL A 25 11.64 21.99 10.34
C VAL A 25 12.36 21.29 9.20
N VAL A 26 13.62 21.63 8.95
CA VAL A 26 14.44 20.99 7.92
C VAL A 26 14.66 19.51 8.26
N ILE A 27 15.02 19.21 9.51
CA ILE A 27 15.23 17.84 10.00
C ILE A 27 13.92 17.05 9.96
N LYS A 28 12.79 17.64 10.39
CA LYS A 28 11.47 16.99 10.29
C LYS A 28 11.14 16.64 8.84
N ASN A 29 11.38 17.55 7.90
CA ASN A 29 11.15 17.29 6.48
C ASN A 29 12.08 16.18 5.95
N ILE A 30 13.35 16.16 6.36
CA ILE A 30 14.30 15.11 5.98
C ILE A 30 13.84 13.75 6.54
N ILE A 31 13.41 13.68 7.80
CA ILE A 31 12.95 12.43 8.41
C ILE A 31 11.65 11.96 7.75
N GLN A 32 10.71 12.87 7.52
CA GLN A 32 9.43 12.56 6.92
C GLN A 32 9.58 12.04 5.50
N THR A 33 10.47 12.64 4.71
CA THR A 33 10.72 12.23 3.31
C THR A 33 11.55 10.96 3.20
N LYS A 34 12.53 10.75 4.09
CA LYS A 34 13.44 9.59 4.00
C LYS A 34 12.93 8.33 4.70
N PHE A 35 12.21 8.47 5.82
CA PHE A 35 11.86 7.33 6.67
C PHE A 35 10.34 7.09 6.78
N ILE A 36 9.53 8.15 6.84
CA ILE A 36 8.08 8.02 7.07
C ILE A 36 7.34 7.82 5.74
N ALA A 37 7.74 8.55 4.69
CA ALA A 37 7.11 8.44 3.39
C ALA A 37 7.47 7.11 2.72
N PRO A 38 6.47 6.30 2.32
CA PRO A 38 6.72 5.04 1.62
C PRO A 38 7.40 5.32 0.28
N LYS A 39 8.59 4.72 0.08
CA LYS A 39 9.41 4.90 -1.14
C LYS A 39 8.69 4.42 -2.40
N GLU A 40 7.90 3.38 -2.26
CA GLU A 40 7.01 2.90 -3.30
C GLU A 40 5.66 3.58 -3.10
N ARG A 41 5.32 4.56 -3.95
CA ARG A 41 3.97 5.13 -3.94
C ARG A 41 2.98 3.98 -4.10
N PRO A 42 2.14 3.69 -3.09
CA PRO A 42 1.20 2.59 -3.20
C PRO A 42 0.12 2.99 -4.20
N TYR A 43 0.31 2.64 -5.48
CA TYR A 43 -0.72 2.72 -6.51
C TYR A 43 -1.71 1.57 -6.32
N ARG A 44 -2.31 1.49 -5.13
CA ARG A 44 -3.33 0.51 -4.81
C ARG A 44 -4.67 1.23 -4.90
N THR A 45 -5.16 1.35 -6.11
CA THR A 45 -6.50 1.86 -6.38
C THR A 45 -7.47 0.69 -6.34
N ASP A 46 -8.40 0.68 -5.39
CA ASP A 46 -9.58 -0.20 -5.44
C ASP A 46 -10.54 0.33 -6.52
N ASN A 47 -10.16 0.09 -7.78
CA ASN A 47 -10.93 0.49 -8.95
C ASN A 47 -12.16 -0.39 -9.17
N LEU A 48 -13.12 0.09 -9.96
CA LEU A 48 -14.28 -0.70 -10.43
C LEU A 48 -13.89 -2.05 -11.03
N TYR A 49 -12.72 -2.14 -11.67
CA TYR A 49 -12.19 -3.40 -12.20
C TYR A 49 -11.90 -4.46 -11.12
N SER A 50 -11.44 -4.06 -9.92
CA SER A 50 -11.17 -5.01 -8.83
C SER A 50 -12.46 -5.64 -8.31
N VAL A 51 -13.57 -4.90 -8.37
CA VAL A 51 -14.91 -5.41 -8.03
C VAL A 51 -15.39 -6.42 -9.07
N LEU A 52 -15.21 -6.13 -10.37
CA LEU A 52 -15.59 -7.06 -11.45
C LEU A 52 -14.79 -8.36 -11.41
N GLU A 53 -13.50 -8.30 -11.08
CA GLU A 53 -12.67 -9.51 -10.90
C GLU A 53 -13.17 -10.36 -9.72
N ARG A 54 -13.51 -9.73 -8.59
CA ARG A 54 -14.09 -10.41 -7.43
C ARG A 54 -15.43 -11.06 -7.77
N GLN A 55 -16.32 -10.36 -8.49
CA GLN A 55 -17.59 -10.92 -8.96
C GLN A 55 -17.38 -12.15 -9.86
N ARG A 56 -16.49 -12.07 -10.86
CA ARG A 56 -16.19 -13.22 -11.74
C ARG A 56 -15.61 -14.41 -10.98
N LYS A 57 -14.77 -14.18 -9.97
CA LYS A 57 -14.21 -15.25 -9.14
C LYS A 57 -15.31 -15.97 -8.36
N LEU A 58 -16.21 -15.21 -7.74
CA LEU A 58 -17.36 -15.75 -7.01
C LEU A 58 -18.31 -16.52 -7.93
N GLU A 59 -18.63 -16.02 -9.12
CA GLU A 59 -19.49 -16.72 -10.09
C GLU A 59 -18.88 -18.06 -10.54
N LYS A 60 -17.56 -18.10 -10.77
CA LYS A 60 -16.84 -19.32 -11.12
C LYS A 60 -16.88 -20.34 -9.96
N GLU A 61 -16.68 -19.89 -8.73
CA GLU A 61 -16.76 -20.74 -7.54
C GLU A 61 -18.18 -21.31 -7.36
N VAL A 62 -19.22 -20.47 -7.44
CA VAL A 62 -20.62 -20.90 -7.34
C VAL A 62 -20.98 -21.88 -8.45
N SER A 63 -20.60 -21.58 -9.70
CA SER A 63 -20.90 -22.48 -10.82
C SER A 63 -20.15 -23.81 -10.74
N ALA A 64 -18.93 -23.83 -10.19
CA ALA A 64 -18.18 -25.07 -9.93
C ALA A 64 -18.84 -25.91 -8.85
N ILE A 65 -19.30 -25.30 -7.75
CA ILE A 65 -20.05 -25.96 -6.68
C ILE A 65 -21.36 -26.52 -7.24
N ALA A 66 -22.12 -25.73 -7.99
CA ALA A 66 -23.38 -26.15 -8.58
C ALA A 66 -23.20 -27.32 -9.55
N LYS A 67 -22.23 -27.24 -10.48
CA LYS A 67 -21.93 -28.33 -11.43
C LYS A 67 -21.41 -29.58 -10.72
N GLY A 68 -20.57 -29.42 -9.70
CA GLY A 68 -20.10 -30.53 -8.85
C GLY A 68 -21.25 -31.24 -8.15
N ASN A 69 -22.19 -30.48 -7.59
CA ASN A 69 -23.38 -31.02 -6.93
C ASN A 69 -24.34 -31.69 -7.92
N THR A 70 -24.50 -31.12 -9.13
CA THR A 70 -25.35 -31.69 -10.19
C THR A 70 -24.79 -33.02 -10.73
N LYS A 71 -23.46 -33.15 -10.87
CA LYS A 71 -22.82 -34.43 -11.22
C LYS A 71 -23.03 -35.49 -10.12
N LYS A 72 -22.95 -35.09 -8.85
CA LYS A 72 -23.17 -35.98 -7.70
C LYS A 72 -24.63 -36.49 -7.64
N GLN A 73 -25.61 -35.63 -7.94
CA GLN A 73 -27.02 -36.03 -8.07
C GLN A 73 -27.30 -36.94 -9.29
N ARG A 74 -26.66 -36.68 -10.44
CA ARG A 74 -26.86 -37.50 -11.65
C ARG A 74 -26.28 -38.92 -11.51
N GLY A 75 -25.22 -39.11 -10.72
CA GLY A 75 -24.66 -40.44 -10.42
C GLY A 75 -25.56 -41.32 -9.55
N GLY A 76 -26.43 -40.73 -8.72
CA GLY A 76 -27.34 -41.46 -7.83
C GLY A 76 -28.68 -41.88 -8.47
N LYS A 77 -29.03 -41.35 -9.64
CA LYS A 77 -30.37 -41.58 -10.25
C LYS A 77 -30.42 -42.76 -11.25
N ARG A 78 -29.34 -43.54 -11.39
CA ARG A 78 -29.21 -44.60 -12.41
C ARG A 78 -29.59 -46.02 -11.96
N THR A 79 -30.07 -46.22 -10.75
CA THR A 79 -30.50 -47.54 -10.27
C THR A 79 -31.84 -47.48 -9.53
N ARG A 80 -32.93 -47.51 -10.29
CA ARG A 80 -34.22 -48.10 -9.89
C ARG A 80 -35.08 -48.25 -11.16
N LYS A 81 -34.76 -49.26 -11.96
CA LYS A 81 -35.73 -49.88 -12.88
C LYS A 81 -36.35 -51.04 -12.11
N GLY A 82 -37.63 -50.90 -11.78
CA GLY A 82 -38.53 -52.04 -11.57
C GLY A 82 -39.11 -52.48 -12.89
#